data_AF-A0A7S4M2Z4-F1
#
_entry.id   AF-A0A7S4M2Z4-F1
#
_cell.length_a   1.000
_cell.length_b   1.000
_cell.length_c   1.000
_cell.angle_alpha   90.00
_cell.angle_beta   90.00
_cell.angle_gamma   90.00
#
_symmetry.space_group_name_H-M   'P 1'
#
loop_
_entity.id
_entity.type
_entity.pdbx_description
1 polymer ?
#
loop_
_entity_poly.entity_id
_entity_poly.type
_entity_poly.pdbx_seq_one_letter_code
_entity_poly.pdbx_strand_id
1 'polypeptide(L)'
;KERGAVRCVVRRPSLLSCPGCKRFSVCAACVGAGRMRWHTYECSVYQTFNGMDKAGESATVRMLVRYKLSTEPKVGEWCDDKEPISLLTSLQANPTDVPPDQLANLARLTSLPSKDVANLIYQVRTNACEVQRHGSKAGCALSVLMGWHNHDCLPNAQPTVDEDGRVAVRALRNIDEGEEVKISYIDALQDYDERRKTLEQHYGFECKCDRCATEKKAALKRNMDLKRNYLAGQRR
;
A
#
# COMPACT_ATOMS: atom_id res chain seq x y z
N LYS A 1 0.07 42.12 8.62
CA LYS A 1 0.86 41.17 7.78
C LYS A 1 -0.10 40.13 7.25
N GLU A 2 -0.58 40.37 6.04
CA GLU A 2 -1.67 39.62 5.40
C GLU A 2 -1.25 38.17 5.13
N ARG A 3 -2.12 37.24 5.54
CA ARG A 3 -2.00 35.81 5.23
C ARG A 3 -2.43 35.59 3.79
N GLY A 4 -1.53 35.86 2.86
CA GLY A 4 -1.66 35.44 1.46
C GLY A 4 -1.37 33.96 1.31
N ALA A 5 -2.30 33.09 1.73
CA ALA A 5 -2.36 31.73 1.23
C ALA A 5 -3.51 31.69 0.22
N VAL A 6 -3.17 31.81 -1.06
CA VAL A 6 -4.11 31.54 -2.15
C VAL A 6 -4.64 30.13 -1.91
N ARG A 7 -5.92 30.02 -1.53
CA ARG A 7 -6.61 28.73 -1.45
C ARG A 7 -6.81 28.26 -2.88
N CYS A 8 -5.79 27.63 -3.46
CA CYS A 8 -5.92 26.95 -4.73
C CYS A 8 -6.80 25.72 -4.49
N VAL A 9 -8.09 25.91 -4.66
CA VAL A 9 -9.04 24.81 -4.83
C VAL A 9 -8.66 24.19 -6.16
N VAL A 10 -7.99 23.04 -6.15
CA VAL A 10 -8.04 22.14 -7.31
C VAL A 10 -9.50 21.75 -7.45
N ARG A 11 -10.28 22.57 -8.17
CA ARG A 11 -11.60 22.22 -8.66
C ARG A 11 -11.37 20.96 -9.47
N ARG A 12 -11.87 19.82 -9.01
CA ARG A 12 -12.03 18.68 -9.91
C ARG A 12 -12.88 19.21 -11.07
N PRO A 13 -12.40 19.19 -12.33
CA PRO A 13 -13.31 19.31 -13.46
C PRO A 13 -14.45 18.31 -13.24
N SER A 14 -15.67 18.64 -13.66
CA SER A 14 -16.83 17.75 -13.59
C SER A 14 -16.39 16.32 -13.92
N LEU A 15 -16.51 15.42 -12.95
CA LEU A 15 -16.17 14.01 -13.15
C LEU A 15 -17.15 13.46 -14.18
N LEU A 16 -16.61 12.93 -15.28
CA LEU A 16 -17.36 12.25 -16.32
C LEU A 16 -17.49 10.79 -15.90
N SER A 17 -18.70 10.37 -15.58
CA SER A 17 -19.01 8.97 -15.27
C SER A 17 -19.22 8.18 -16.55
N CYS A 18 -18.71 6.96 -16.59
CA CYS A 18 -18.97 6.03 -17.68
C CYS A 18 -20.47 5.69 -17.73
N PRO A 19 -21.17 5.94 -18.85
CA PRO A 19 -22.60 5.67 -18.96
C PRO A 19 -22.91 4.17 -18.96
N GLY A 20 -21.96 3.34 -19.40
CA GLY A 20 -22.10 1.88 -19.46
C GLY A 20 -22.07 1.23 -18.08
N CYS A 21 -20.91 1.21 -17.43
CA CYS A 21 -20.77 0.52 -16.15
C CYS A 21 -21.22 1.35 -14.94
N LYS A 22 -21.30 2.69 -15.06
CA LYS A 22 -21.61 3.63 -13.96
C LYS A 22 -20.70 3.55 -12.72
N ARG A 23 -19.62 2.75 -12.77
CA ARG A 23 -18.64 2.54 -11.68
C ARG A 23 -17.30 3.22 -11.92
N PHE A 24 -17.04 3.69 -13.13
CA PHE A 24 -15.82 4.41 -13.48
C PHE A 24 -16.12 5.88 -13.73
N SER A 25 -15.26 6.76 -13.21
CA SER A 25 -15.33 8.19 -13.44
C SER A 25 -13.94 8.77 -13.67
N VAL A 26 -13.87 9.81 -14.50
CA VAL A 26 -12.61 10.44 -14.92
C VAL A 26 -12.79 11.96 -15.03
N CYS A 27 -11.75 12.75 -14.81
CA CYS A 27 -11.81 14.18 -15.11
C CYS A 27 -11.44 14.45 -16.58
N ALA A 28 -11.85 15.60 -17.12
CA ALA A 28 -11.55 15.99 -18.50
C ALA A 28 -10.05 15.93 -18.85
N ALA A 29 -9.16 16.34 -17.92
CA ALA A 29 -7.72 16.27 -18.12
C ALA A 29 -7.21 14.82 -18.31
N CYS A 30 -7.73 13.88 -17.52
CA CYS A 30 -7.38 12.45 -17.66
C CYS A 30 -7.95 11.84 -18.95
N VAL A 31 -9.08 12.34 -19.47
CA VAL A 31 -9.58 11.97 -20.81
C VAL A 31 -8.62 12.46 -21.88
N GLY A 32 -8.21 13.73 -21.84
CA GLY A 32 -7.25 14.31 -22.79
C GLY A 32 -5.90 13.59 -22.78
N ALA A 33 -5.47 13.08 -21.62
CA ALA A 33 -4.27 12.25 -21.46
C ALA A 33 -4.45 10.78 -21.87
N GLY A 34 -5.57 10.41 -22.54
CA GLY A 34 -5.80 9.06 -23.03
C GLY A 34 -6.06 8.00 -21.96
N ARG A 35 -6.23 8.36 -20.68
CA ARG A 35 -6.39 7.40 -19.58
C ARG A 35 -7.70 6.58 -19.67
N MET A 36 -8.63 7.01 -20.52
CA MET A 36 -9.86 6.28 -20.85
C MET A 36 -9.64 5.03 -21.69
N ARG A 37 -8.54 4.97 -22.46
CA ARG A 37 -8.26 3.84 -23.37
C ARG A 37 -8.28 2.49 -22.67
N TRP A 38 -8.03 2.49 -21.37
CA TRP A 38 -7.95 1.28 -20.59
C TRP A 38 -9.27 0.87 -19.96
N HIS A 39 -10.13 1.86 -19.68
CA HIS A 39 -11.45 1.56 -19.16
C HIS A 39 -12.27 0.74 -20.17
N THR A 40 -11.96 0.81 -21.46
CA THR A 40 -12.60 -0.03 -22.48
C THR A 40 -12.42 -1.53 -22.19
N TYR A 41 -11.30 -1.95 -21.61
CA TYR A 41 -11.06 -3.34 -21.21
C TYR A 41 -11.68 -3.70 -19.86
N GLU A 42 -11.93 -2.71 -19.00
CA GLU A 42 -12.51 -2.89 -17.66
C GLU A 42 -14.05 -2.78 -17.65
N CYS A 43 -14.63 -2.07 -18.62
CA CYS A 43 -16.03 -1.64 -18.58
C CYS A 43 -17.00 -2.80 -18.54
N SER A 44 -16.81 -3.81 -19.40
CA SER A 44 -17.64 -5.02 -19.43
C SER A 44 -17.57 -5.79 -18.11
N VAL A 45 -16.38 -5.92 -17.53
CA VAL A 45 -16.18 -6.56 -16.22
C VAL A 45 -16.96 -5.81 -15.14
N TYR A 46 -16.94 -4.48 -15.14
CA TYR A 46 -17.72 -3.70 -14.17
C TYR A 46 -19.23 -3.71 -14.42
N GLN A 47 -19.70 -4.01 -15.63
CA GLN A 47 -21.12 -4.17 -15.91
C GLN A 47 -21.69 -5.46 -15.31
N THR A 48 -20.86 -6.49 -15.10
CA THR A 48 -21.29 -7.73 -14.45
C THR A 48 -21.34 -7.64 -12.93
N PHE A 49 -20.96 -6.49 -12.35
CA PHE A 49 -20.96 -6.28 -10.91
C PHE A 49 -22.39 -6.03 -10.40
N ASN A 50 -22.80 -6.77 -9.39
CA ASN A 50 -24.12 -6.65 -8.78
C ASN A 50 -24.14 -5.51 -7.74
N GLY A 51 -25.33 -5.01 -7.39
CA GLY A 51 -25.50 -3.88 -6.46
C GLY A 51 -24.95 -4.09 -5.04
N MET A 52 -24.57 -5.31 -4.67
CA MET A 52 -23.98 -5.67 -3.38
C MET A 52 -22.44 -5.64 -3.37
N ASP A 53 -21.80 -5.45 -4.52
CA ASP A 53 -20.33 -5.51 -4.61
C ASP A 53 -19.71 -4.30 -3.90
N LYS A 54 -18.82 -4.57 -2.95
CA LYS A 54 -18.23 -3.56 -2.09
C LYS A 54 -17.29 -2.66 -2.89
N ALA A 55 -17.19 -1.38 -2.52
CA ALA A 55 -16.27 -0.43 -3.17
C ALA A 55 -14.81 -0.94 -3.24
N GLY A 56 -14.37 -1.73 -2.26
CA GLY A 56 -13.04 -2.35 -2.24
C GLY A 56 -12.81 -3.39 -3.35
N GLU A 57 -13.83 -4.12 -3.79
CA GLU A 57 -13.69 -5.12 -4.85
C GLU A 57 -13.45 -4.47 -6.21
N SER A 58 -14.00 -3.28 -6.44
CA SER A 58 -13.78 -2.53 -7.69
C SER A 58 -12.31 -2.16 -7.88
N ALA A 59 -11.60 -1.79 -6.81
CA ALA A 59 -10.17 -1.47 -6.85
C ALA A 59 -9.30 -2.73 -7.07
N THR A 60 -9.64 -3.83 -6.40
CA THR A 60 -8.95 -5.12 -6.60
C THR A 60 -9.11 -5.61 -8.04
N VAL A 61 -10.33 -5.60 -8.58
CA VAL A 61 -10.59 -6.01 -9.97
C VAL A 61 -9.89 -5.08 -10.94
N ARG A 62 -9.86 -3.76 -10.69
CA ARG A 62 -9.08 -2.83 -11.52
C ARG A 62 -7.63 -3.25 -11.63
N MET A 63 -7.01 -3.55 -10.49
CA MET A 63 -5.61 -3.94 -10.46
C MET A 63 -5.40 -5.26 -11.21
N LEU A 64 -6.21 -6.28 -10.95
CA LEU A 64 -6.09 -7.58 -11.58
C LEU A 64 -6.26 -7.49 -13.11
N VAL A 65 -7.27 -6.77 -13.59
CA VAL A 65 -7.50 -6.55 -15.03
C VAL A 65 -6.31 -5.82 -15.64
N ARG A 66 -5.80 -4.76 -15.00
CA ARG A 66 -4.64 -4.02 -15.51
C ARG A 66 -3.36 -4.84 -15.50
N TYR A 67 -3.15 -5.67 -14.47
CA TYR A 67 -2.03 -6.60 -14.42
C TYR A 67 -2.05 -7.53 -15.63
N LYS A 68 -3.17 -8.21 -15.85
CA LYS A 68 -3.36 -9.10 -16.99
C LYS A 68 -3.09 -8.39 -18.32
N LEU A 69 -3.71 -7.24 -18.54
CA LEU A 69 -3.56 -6.52 -19.80
C LEU A 69 -2.14 -6.02 -20.01
N SER A 70 -1.48 -5.55 -18.95
CA SER A 70 -0.14 -4.99 -19.08
C SER A 70 0.92 -6.08 -19.31
N THR A 71 0.65 -7.32 -18.92
CA THR A 71 1.49 -8.47 -19.28
C THR A 71 1.17 -9.07 -20.65
N GLU A 72 0.09 -8.63 -21.31
CA GLU A 72 -0.22 -9.01 -22.71
C GLU A 72 0.59 -8.12 -23.69
N PRO A 73 1.45 -8.69 -24.55
CA PRO A 73 2.34 -7.92 -25.43
C PRO A 73 1.62 -6.96 -26.39
N LYS A 74 0.34 -7.22 -26.71
CA LYS A 74 -0.46 -6.40 -27.63
C LYS A 74 -0.99 -5.12 -27.00
N VAL A 75 -1.06 -5.06 -25.66
CA VAL A 75 -1.61 -3.90 -24.95
C VAL A 75 -0.48 -3.09 -24.30
N GLY A 76 0.45 -3.76 -23.60
CA GLY A 76 1.63 -3.14 -23.00
C GLY A 76 1.34 -2.36 -21.71
N GLU A 77 2.31 -1.57 -21.26
CA GLU A 77 2.29 -0.94 -19.93
C GLU A 77 1.20 0.13 -19.76
N TRP A 78 0.65 0.22 -18.54
CA TRP A 78 -0.39 1.19 -18.21
C TRP A 78 0.08 2.65 -18.35
N CYS A 79 1.31 2.92 -17.92
CA CYS A 79 1.90 4.25 -17.78
C CYS A 79 3.40 4.18 -18.01
N ASP A 80 3.90 4.96 -18.96
CA ASP A 80 5.33 5.00 -19.32
C ASP A 80 6.17 5.68 -18.22
N ASP A 81 5.54 6.53 -17.40
CA ASP A 81 6.18 7.22 -16.27
C ASP A 81 6.25 6.37 -14.98
N LYS A 82 5.88 5.09 -15.04
CA LYS A 82 5.86 4.19 -13.89
C LYS A 82 6.79 3.00 -14.15
N GLU A 83 7.25 2.36 -13.08
CA GLU A 83 7.95 1.09 -13.18
C GLU A 83 7.12 0.03 -13.94
N PRO A 84 7.76 -0.86 -14.72
CA PRO A 84 7.08 -1.92 -15.46
C PRO A 84 6.26 -2.84 -14.55
N ILE A 85 5.09 -3.27 -15.00
CA ILE A 85 4.21 -4.16 -14.22
C ILE A 85 4.88 -5.50 -13.91
N SER A 86 5.79 -5.94 -14.77
CA SER A 86 6.55 -7.19 -14.61
C SER A 86 7.36 -7.23 -13.31
N LEU A 87 7.78 -6.06 -12.80
CA LEU A 87 8.52 -5.96 -11.54
C LEU A 87 7.65 -6.23 -10.31
N LEU A 88 6.32 -6.27 -10.42
CA LEU A 88 5.45 -6.67 -9.30
C LEU A 88 5.84 -8.05 -8.76
N THR A 89 6.31 -8.95 -9.62
CA THR A 89 6.77 -10.30 -9.21
C THR A 89 7.96 -10.28 -8.24
N SER A 90 8.70 -9.18 -8.16
CA SER A 90 9.79 -9.00 -7.19
C SER A 90 9.32 -8.63 -5.79
N LEU A 91 8.05 -8.23 -5.63
CA LEU A 91 7.51 -7.83 -4.34
C LEU A 91 7.20 -9.02 -3.46
N GLN A 92 7.50 -8.86 -2.17
CA GLN A 92 7.13 -9.82 -1.14
C GLN A 92 5.61 -10.01 -1.12
N ALA A 93 5.16 -11.25 -1.07
CA ALA A 93 3.75 -11.62 -1.09
C ALA A 93 3.41 -12.40 0.18
N ASN A 94 3.16 -11.71 1.30
CA ASN A 94 2.82 -12.40 2.53
C ASN A 94 1.40 -12.97 2.43
N PRO A 95 1.21 -14.29 2.66
CA PRO A 95 -0.11 -14.87 2.66
C PRO A 95 -1.03 -14.14 3.64
N THR A 96 -2.23 -13.83 3.17
CA THR A 96 -3.27 -13.23 4.00
C THR A 96 -4.55 -14.03 3.84
N ASP A 97 -5.40 -13.97 4.86
CA ASP A 97 -6.69 -14.65 4.78
C ASP A 97 -7.57 -13.98 3.71
N VAL A 98 -7.87 -14.75 2.67
CA VAL A 98 -8.78 -14.36 1.59
C VAL A 98 -9.73 -15.54 1.39
N PRO A 99 -11.04 -15.36 1.60
CA PRO A 99 -12.02 -16.42 1.45
C PRO A 99 -11.89 -17.12 0.07
N PRO A 100 -11.90 -18.48 0.01
CA PRO A 100 -11.78 -19.21 -1.24
C PRO A 100 -12.82 -18.80 -2.30
N ASP A 101 -14.06 -18.54 -1.87
CA ASP A 101 -15.13 -18.08 -2.77
C ASP A 101 -14.84 -16.71 -3.37
N GLN A 102 -14.20 -15.83 -2.59
CA GLN A 102 -13.77 -14.52 -3.09
C GLN A 102 -12.68 -14.68 -4.16
N LEU A 103 -11.69 -15.55 -3.92
CA LEU A 103 -10.64 -15.84 -4.91
C LEU A 103 -11.23 -16.42 -6.20
N ALA A 104 -12.13 -17.40 -6.07
CA ALA A 104 -12.80 -18.03 -7.22
C ALA A 104 -13.63 -17.01 -8.02
N ASN A 105 -14.35 -16.13 -7.34
CA ASN A 105 -15.13 -15.10 -8.02
C ASN A 105 -14.23 -14.09 -8.75
N LEU A 106 -13.15 -13.62 -8.11
CA LEU A 106 -12.18 -12.69 -8.73
C LEU A 106 -11.47 -13.34 -9.92
N ALA A 107 -11.05 -14.60 -9.80
CA ALA A 107 -10.45 -15.37 -10.88
C ALA A 107 -11.40 -15.47 -12.08
N ARG A 108 -12.68 -15.79 -11.84
CA ARG A 108 -13.72 -15.83 -12.89
C ARG A 108 -13.92 -14.47 -13.57
N LEU A 109 -14.08 -13.41 -12.79
CA LEU A 109 -14.35 -12.05 -13.30
C LEU A 109 -13.20 -11.48 -14.14
N THR A 110 -11.96 -11.82 -13.79
CA THR A 110 -10.75 -11.27 -14.43
C THR A 110 -10.12 -12.23 -15.44
N SER A 111 -10.60 -13.49 -15.45
CA SER A 111 -10.03 -14.60 -16.21
C SER A 111 -8.55 -14.82 -15.91
N LEU A 112 -8.13 -14.56 -14.67
CA LEU A 112 -6.80 -14.88 -14.15
C LEU A 112 -6.85 -16.19 -13.36
N PRO A 113 -5.77 -16.99 -13.36
CA PRO A 113 -5.64 -18.13 -12.45
C PRO A 113 -5.80 -17.71 -10.99
N SER A 114 -6.52 -18.49 -10.18
CA SER A 114 -6.75 -18.18 -8.76
C SER A 114 -5.45 -18.00 -7.97
N LYS A 115 -4.38 -18.70 -8.36
CA LYS A 115 -3.04 -18.54 -7.79
C LYS A 115 -2.47 -17.14 -8.03
N ASP A 116 -2.61 -16.62 -9.25
CA ASP A 116 -2.11 -15.29 -9.60
C ASP A 116 -2.93 -14.20 -8.91
N VAL A 117 -4.26 -14.39 -8.83
CA VAL A 117 -5.15 -13.52 -8.07
C VAL A 117 -4.73 -13.45 -6.61
N ALA A 118 -4.50 -14.60 -5.96
CA ALA A 118 -4.05 -14.65 -4.57
C ALA A 118 -2.70 -13.94 -4.39
N ASN A 119 -1.72 -14.25 -5.23
CA ASN A 119 -0.39 -13.65 -5.15
C ASN A 119 -0.43 -12.12 -5.29
N LEU A 120 -1.18 -11.60 -6.25
CA LEU A 120 -1.31 -10.14 -6.45
C LEU A 120 -2.01 -9.48 -5.26
N ILE A 121 -3.03 -10.12 -4.67
CA ILE A 121 -3.67 -9.62 -3.45
C ILE A 121 -2.67 -9.58 -2.29
N TYR A 122 -1.84 -10.61 -2.15
CA TYR A 122 -0.80 -10.67 -1.13
C TYR A 122 0.23 -9.55 -1.32
N GLN A 123 0.71 -9.35 -2.54
CA GLN A 123 1.64 -8.26 -2.87
C GLN A 123 1.05 -6.88 -2.55
N VAL A 124 -0.21 -6.64 -2.87
CA VAL A 124 -0.88 -5.38 -2.49
C VAL A 124 -0.95 -5.23 -0.99
N ARG A 125 -1.43 -6.24 -0.27
CA ARG A 125 -1.64 -6.16 1.18
C ARG A 125 -0.32 -6.00 1.94
N THR A 126 0.77 -6.53 1.40
CA THR A 126 2.12 -6.39 1.98
C THR A 126 2.79 -5.05 1.63
N ASN A 127 2.61 -4.53 0.42
CA ASN A 127 3.47 -3.44 -0.08
C ASN A 127 2.73 -2.13 -0.42
N ALA A 128 1.40 -2.12 -0.47
CA ALA A 128 0.67 -0.92 -0.88
C ALA A 128 0.73 0.16 0.21
N CYS A 129 1.10 1.37 -0.20
CA CYS A 129 1.10 2.53 0.67
C CYS A 129 -0.29 3.19 0.69
N GLU A 130 -0.67 3.70 1.86
CA GLU A 130 -1.84 4.56 1.97
C GLU A 130 -1.55 5.92 1.32
N VAL A 131 -2.44 6.36 0.44
CA VAL A 131 -2.41 7.70 -0.15
C VAL A 131 -3.37 8.57 0.63
N GLN A 132 -2.85 9.59 1.29
CA GLN A 132 -3.64 10.58 2.02
C GLN A 132 -3.77 11.87 1.22
N ARG A 133 -4.92 12.52 1.35
CA ARG A 133 -5.20 13.84 0.77
C ARG A 133 -5.96 14.66 1.79
N HIS A 134 -5.45 15.85 2.11
CA HIS A 134 -6.04 16.75 3.12
C HIS A 134 -6.28 16.07 4.48
N GLY A 135 -5.35 15.23 4.93
CA GLY A 135 -5.46 14.51 6.21
C GLY A 135 -6.49 13.36 6.23
N SER A 136 -7.01 12.95 5.08
CA SER A 136 -7.93 11.82 4.95
C SER A 136 -7.42 10.80 3.95
N LYS A 137 -7.69 9.51 4.18
CA LYS A 137 -7.38 8.45 3.22
C LYS A 137 -8.10 8.68 1.89
N ALA A 138 -7.33 8.85 0.83
CA ALA A 138 -7.83 9.01 -0.54
C ALA A 138 -7.79 7.69 -1.32
N GLY A 139 -6.90 6.76 -0.96
CA GLY A 139 -6.78 5.45 -1.59
C GLY A 139 -5.55 4.68 -1.13
N CYS A 140 -5.20 3.64 -1.88
CA CYS A 140 -3.94 2.92 -1.76
C CYS A 140 -3.21 2.95 -3.10
N ALA A 141 -1.88 3.00 -3.07
CA ALA A 141 -1.04 2.89 -4.24
C ALA A 141 -0.04 1.75 -4.04
N LEU A 142 0.17 0.97 -5.10
CA LEU A 142 1.23 -0.04 -5.14
C LEU A 142 2.34 0.50 -6.04
N SER A 143 3.55 0.62 -5.50
CA SER A 143 4.74 0.91 -6.29
C SER A 143 5.83 -0.09 -5.95
N VAL A 144 6.46 -0.69 -6.97
CA VAL A 144 7.54 -1.66 -6.75
C VAL A 144 8.75 -0.98 -6.13
N LEU A 145 9.13 0.19 -6.66
CA LEU A 145 10.25 0.96 -6.15
C LEU A 145 10.06 1.32 -4.68
N MET A 146 8.82 1.63 -4.27
CA MET A 146 8.51 1.84 -2.85
C MET A 146 8.63 0.54 -2.04
N GLY A 147 8.07 -0.56 -2.55
CA GLY A 147 8.05 -1.86 -1.88
C GLY A 147 9.44 -2.50 -1.66
N TRP A 148 10.50 -2.00 -2.30
CA TRP A 148 11.87 -2.45 -2.06
C TRP A 148 12.54 -1.86 -0.82
N HIS A 149 11.96 -0.82 -0.21
CA HIS A 149 12.55 -0.21 0.99
C HIS A 149 12.22 -1.04 2.22
N ASN A 150 13.24 -1.49 2.95
CA ASN A 150 13.06 -2.21 4.20
C ASN A 150 12.61 -1.30 5.35
N HIS A 151 12.12 -1.94 6.40
CA HIS A 151 11.66 -1.26 7.61
C HIS A 151 12.79 -0.85 8.54
N ASP A 152 12.67 0.34 9.13
CA ASP A 152 13.32 0.71 10.40
C ASP A 152 12.35 1.50 11.30
N CYS A 153 12.41 1.31 12.63
CA CYS A 153 11.62 2.12 13.59
C CYS A 153 12.23 3.51 13.82
N LEU A 154 13.47 3.74 13.37
CA LEU A 154 14.15 5.03 13.25
C LEU A 154 14.60 5.21 11.79
N PRO A 155 13.65 5.42 10.86
CA PRO A 155 13.95 5.43 9.44
C PRO A 155 14.84 6.62 9.06
N ASN A 156 15.61 6.45 7.98
CA ASN A 156 16.40 7.51 7.38
C ASN A 156 15.69 8.19 6.20
N ALA A 157 14.55 7.66 5.77
CA ALA A 157 13.68 8.26 4.77
C ALA A 157 12.19 8.05 5.08
N GLN A 158 11.33 8.84 4.46
CA GLN A 158 9.87 8.72 4.57
C GLN A 158 9.19 8.77 3.20
N PRO A 159 8.12 7.99 3.00
CA PRO A 159 7.26 8.16 1.84
C PRO A 159 6.42 9.44 1.98
N THR A 160 6.34 10.23 0.90
CA THR A 160 5.45 11.39 0.78
C THR A 160 4.62 11.30 -0.48
N VAL A 161 3.43 11.89 -0.47
CA VAL A 161 2.62 12.03 -1.68
C VAL A 161 2.65 13.50 -2.11
N ASP A 162 3.16 13.75 -3.31
CA ASP A 162 3.23 15.07 -3.90
C ASP A 162 1.83 15.52 -4.37
N GLU A 163 1.65 16.81 -4.67
CA GLU A 163 0.33 17.38 -5.00
C GLU A 163 -0.28 16.78 -6.28
N ASP A 164 0.55 16.29 -7.20
CA ASP A 164 0.15 15.60 -8.42
C ASP A 164 -0.21 14.11 -8.19
N GLY A 165 -0.07 13.63 -6.96
CA GLY A 165 -0.35 12.25 -6.55
C GLY A 165 0.80 11.28 -6.74
N ARG A 166 1.99 11.74 -7.12
CA ARG A 166 3.20 10.88 -7.16
C ARG A 166 3.66 10.56 -5.75
N VAL A 167 4.13 9.33 -5.56
CA VAL A 167 4.73 8.89 -4.31
C VAL A 167 6.24 9.07 -4.43
N ALA A 168 6.85 9.74 -3.47
CA ALA A 168 8.29 9.98 -3.39
C ALA A 168 8.86 9.47 -2.08
N VAL A 169 10.12 9.02 -2.08
CA VAL A 169 10.89 8.73 -0.86
C VAL A 169 11.80 9.90 -0.60
N ARG A 170 11.68 10.53 0.57
CA ARG A 170 12.47 11.71 0.95
C ARG A 170 13.32 11.41 2.17
N ALA A 171 14.59 11.76 2.10
CA ALA A 171 15.52 11.58 3.22
C ALA A 171 15.10 12.44 4.42
N LEU A 172 15.19 11.87 5.62
CA LEU A 172 14.93 12.53 6.91
C LEU A 172 16.22 13.10 7.53
N ARG A 173 17.37 12.62 7.05
CA ARG A 173 18.72 13.04 7.41
C ARG A 173 19.67 12.77 6.25
N ASN A 174 20.92 13.19 6.36
CA ASN A 174 21.96 12.73 5.42
C ASN A 174 22.07 11.20 5.47
N ILE A 175 22.24 10.59 4.30
CA ILE A 175 22.38 9.16 4.09
C ILE A 175 23.74 8.96 3.40
N ASP A 176 24.61 8.17 4.00
CA ASP A 176 25.95 7.95 3.49
C ASP A 176 25.95 6.98 2.30
N GLU A 177 27.00 7.03 1.47
CA GLU A 177 27.14 6.08 0.36
C GLU A 177 27.22 4.64 0.89
N GLY A 178 26.40 3.75 0.31
CA GLY A 178 26.28 2.36 0.76
C GLY A 178 25.36 2.15 1.97
N GLU A 179 24.86 3.22 2.60
CA GLU A 179 23.84 3.11 3.62
C GLU A 179 22.48 2.72 3.00
N GLU A 180 21.84 1.70 3.55
CA GLU A 180 20.52 1.26 3.08
C GLU A 180 19.43 2.31 3.39
N VAL A 181 18.62 2.66 2.40
CA VAL A 181 17.45 3.53 2.59
C VAL A 181 16.31 2.73 3.20
N LYS A 182 15.88 3.12 4.41
CA LYS A 182 14.82 2.45 5.16
C LYS A 182 13.70 3.41 5.52
N ILE A 183 12.48 2.91 5.46
CA ILE A 183 11.25 3.63 5.79
C ILE A 183 10.56 3.00 7.01
N SER A 184 9.61 3.70 7.62
CA SER A 184 8.74 3.07 8.62
C SER A 184 7.49 2.47 7.95
N TYR A 185 7.17 1.22 8.28
CA TYR A 185 5.95 0.53 7.81
C TYR A 185 4.75 0.76 8.73
N ILE A 186 5.02 1.34 9.90
CA ILE A 186 4.11 1.48 11.02
C ILE A 186 4.22 2.89 11.59
N ASP A 187 3.28 3.25 12.46
CA ASP A 187 3.37 4.50 13.20
C ASP A 187 4.54 4.42 14.20
N ALA A 188 5.50 5.34 14.06
CA ALA A 188 6.67 5.41 14.92
C ALA A 188 6.32 5.76 16.39
N LEU A 189 5.11 6.27 16.65
CA LEU A 189 4.62 6.60 17.98
C LEU A 189 4.13 5.38 18.77
N GLN A 190 3.89 4.25 18.12
CA GLN A 190 3.50 2.99 18.77
C GLN A 190 4.57 2.51 19.75
N ASP A 191 4.14 1.84 20.82
CA ASP A 191 5.06 1.28 21.81
C ASP A 191 5.83 0.05 21.27
N TYR A 192 6.84 -0.40 22.02
CA TYR A 192 7.70 -1.51 21.59
C TYR A 192 6.92 -2.79 21.25
N ASP A 193 5.95 -3.16 22.10
CA ASP A 193 5.24 -4.42 21.97
C ASP A 193 4.21 -4.36 20.84
N GLU A 194 3.54 -3.22 20.67
CA GLU A 194 2.67 -2.92 19.52
C GLU A 194 3.44 -3.01 18.21
N ARG A 195 4.57 -2.30 18.09
CA ARG A 195 5.39 -2.34 16.87
C ARG A 195 5.84 -3.75 16.52
N ARG A 196 6.38 -4.49 17.50
CA ARG A 196 6.83 -5.87 17.31
C ARG A 196 5.68 -6.76 16.83
N LYS A 197 4.53 -6.68 17.49
CA LYS A 197 3.35 -7.48 17.15
C LYS A 197 2.85 -7.14 15.75
N THR A 198 2.73 -5.87 15.38
CA THR A 198 2.28 -5.46 14.05
C THR A 198 3.25 -5.94 12.96
N LEU A 199 4.56 -5.80 13.16
CA LEU A 199 5.56 -6.26 12.19
C LEU A 199 5.56 -7.78 12.03
N GLU A 200 5.46 -8.52 13.12
CA GLU A 200 5.38 -9.99 13.09
C GLU A 200 4.09 -10.46 12.40
N GLN A 201 2.94 -9.88 12.75
CA GLN A 201 1.63 -10.33 12.26
C GLN A 201 1.36 -9.93 10.80
N HIS A 202 1.74 -8.73 10.39
CA HIS A 202 1.44 -8.22 9.04
C HIS A 202 2.58 -8.45 8.06
N TYR A 203 3.83 -8.34 8.52
CA TYR A 203 5.01 -8.39 7.65
C TYR A 203 5.85 -9.65 7.85
N GLY A 204 5.61 -10.45 8.91
CA GLY A 204 6.24 -11.74 9.10
C GLY A 204 7.69 -11.67 9.59
N PHE A 205 8.12 -10.55 10.19
CA PHE A 205 9.51 -10.40 10.68
C PHE A 205 9.62 -9.72 12.05
N GLU A 206 10.71 -10.01 12.76
CA GLU A 206 11.12 -9.29 13.98
C GLU A 206 12.08 -8.15 13.60
N CYS A 207 11.74 -6.91 13.93
CA CYS A 207 12.61 -5.76 13.70
C CYS A 207 13.81 -5.76 14.65
N LYS A 208 15.01 -5.58 14.08
CA LYS A 208 16.29 -5.58 14.80
C LYS A 208 17.00 -4.22 14.78
N CYS A 209 16.30 -3.13 14.47
CA CYS A 209 16.88 -1.79 14.51
C CYS A 209 17.34 -1.39 15.91
N ASP A 210 18.17 -0.36 16.01
CA ASP A 210 18.76 0.11 17.27
C ASP A 210 17.73 0.46 18.34
N ARG A 211 16.59 1.06 17.93
CA ARG A 211 15.48 1.35 18.84
C ARG A 211 14.90 0.08 19.43
N CYS A 212 14.55 -0.90 18.59
CA CYS A 212 14.02 -2.19 19.04
C CYS A 212 15.04 -2.95 19.90
N ALA A 213 16.32 -2.94 19.54
CA ALA A 213 17.38 -3.58 20.33
C ALA A 213 17.51 -2.97 21.73
N THR A 214 17.41 -1.64 21.83
CA THR A 214 17.47 -0.91 23.10
C THR A 214 16.23 -1.17 23.96
N GLU A 215 15.04 -1.05 23.37
CA GLU A 215 13.77 -1.26 24.08
C GLU A 215 13.60 -2.72 24.53
N LYS A 216 14.06 -3.70 23.74
CA LYS A 216 14.11 -5.12 24.12
C LYS A 216 14.95 -5.35 25.37
N LYS A 217 16.15 -4.76 25.45
CA LYS A 217 17.02 -4.85 26.64
C LYS A 217 16.33 -4.24 27.86
N ALA A 218 15.69 -3.08 27.70
CA ALA A 218 14.95 -2.42 28.77
C ALA A 218 13.76 -3.27 29.27
N ALA A 219 13.00 -3.89 28.35
CA ALA A 219 11.90 -4.79 28.69
C ALA A 219 12.37 -6.02 29.46
N LEU A 220 13.46 -6.66 29.03
CA LEU A 220 14.04 -7.81 29.73
C LEU A 220 14.49 -7.45 31.15
N LYS A 221 15.13 -6.30 31.33
CA LYS A 221 15.54 -5.80 32.65
C LYS A 221 14.34 -5.61 33.57
N ARG A 222 13.28 -4.93 33.10
CA ARG A 222 12.04 -4.73 33.86
C ARG A 222 11.41 -6.06 34.28
N ASN A 223 11.37 -7.06 33.39
CA ASN A 223 10.82 -8.38 33.71
C ASN A 223 11.63 -9.14 34.76
N MET A 224 12.97 -9.04 34.71
CA MET A 224 13.84 -9.62 35.74
C MET A 224 13.64 -8.95 37.10
N ASP A 225 13.52 -7.62 37.13
CA ASP A 225 13.29 -6.87 38.35
C ASP A 225 11.92 -7.20 38.97
N LEU A 226 10.86 -7.29 38.16
CA LEU A 226 9.52 -7.70 38.59
C LEU A 226 9.52 -9.13 39.18
N LYS A 227 10.18 -10.08 38.51
CA LYS A 227 10.30 -11.45 39.00
C LYS A 227 11.05 -11.52 40.34
N ARG A 228 12.12 -10.73 40.48
CA ARG A 228 12.88 -10.63 41.74
C ARG A 228 12.01 -10.09 42.88
N ASN A 229 11.22 -9.04 42.62
CA ASN A 229 10.33 -8.44 43.61
C ASN A 229 9.20 -9.39 44.03
N TYR A 230 8.59 -10.10 43.08
CA TYR A 230 7.57 -11.09 43.37
C TYR A 230 8.08 -12.22 44.28
N LEU A 231 9.24 -12.79 43.95
CA LEU A 231 9.87 -13.85 44.75
C LEU A 231 10.31 -13.36 46.15
N ALA A 232 10.71 -12.10 46.29
CA ALA A 232 11.03 -11.51 47.58
C ALA A 232 9.77 -11.27 48.44
N GLY A 233 8.64 -10.92 47.80
CA GLY A 233 7.36 -10.72 48.47
C GLY A 233 6.72 -12.01 48.99
N GLN A 234 6.92 -13.15 48.31
CA GLN A 234 6.41 -14.46 48.75
C GLN A 234 7.17 -15.07 49.94
N ARG A 235 8.31 -14.49 50.34
CA ARG A 235 9.12 -14.95 51.47
C ARG A 235 8.83 -14.18 52.77
N ARG A 236 7.86 -13.28 52.76
CA ARG A 236 7.34 -12.55 53.93
C ARG A 236 5.97 -13.08 54.28
#